data_AF-A0A8I2YWU8-F1
#
_entry.id   AF-A0A8I2YWU8-F1
#
_cell.length_a   1.000
_cell.length_b   1.000
_cell.length_c   1.000
_cell.angle_alpha   90.00
_cell.angle_beta   90.00
_cell.angle_gamma   90.00
#
_symmetry.space_group_name_H-M   'P 1'
#
loop_
_entity.id
_entity.type
_entity.pdbx_description
1 polymer ?
#
loop_
_entity_poly.entity_id
_entity_poly.type
_entity_poly.pdbx_seq_one_letter_code
_entity_poly.pdbx_strand_id
1 'polypeptide(L)' 'MPSSDPVFSTPLTSLFEINHPIMLARMNVAAGPKLAATVTNSGGIGVIGGVLKTPKVLQRSIDELKS' A
#
# COMPACT_ATOMS: atom_id res chain seq x y z
N MET A 1 -7.98 -6.87 8.23
CA MET A 1 -7.66 -6.68 9.65
C MET A 1 -6.16 -6.75 9.79
N PRO A 2 -5.53 -5.82 10.53
CA PRO A 2 -4.09 -5.82 10.73
C PRO A 2 -3.64 -7.15 11.36
N SER A 3 -2.48 -7.64 10.96
CA SER A 3 -1.99 -8.97 11.37
C SER A 3 -1.52 -9.01 12.82
N SER A 4 -1.26 -7.85 13.44
CA SER A 4 -0.87 -7.72 14.85
C SER A 4 -1.21 -6.34 15.42
N ASP A 5 -1.10 -6.23 16.75
CA ASP A 5 -1.26 -4.96 17.46
C ASP A 5 -0.13 -3.96 17.13
N PRO A 6 -0.40 -2.63 17.21
CA PRO A 6 0.61 -1.60 17.03
C PRO A 6 1.65 -1.63 18.16
N VAL A 7 2.93 -1.78 17.81
CA VAL A 7 4.05 -1.75 18.77
C VAL A 7 4.76 -0.38 18.78
N PHE A 8 4.75 0.32 17.64
CA PHE A 8 5.44 1.59 17.46
C PHE A 8 4.45 2.71 17.15
N SER A 9 4.59 3.83 17.84
CA SER A 9 3.90 5.08 17.52
C SER A 9 4.90 6.07 16.95
N THR A 10 4.68 6.49 15.70
CA THR A 10 5.51 7.43 14.95
C THR A 10 4.62 8.48 14.29
N PRO A 11 5.16 9.63 13.85
CA PRO A 11 4.40 10.57 13.05
C PRO A 11 3.76 9.95 11.80
N LEU A 12 4.40 8.92 11.22
CA LEU A 12 3.88 8.20 10.05
C LEU A 12 2.62 7.40 10.38
N THR A 13 2.64 6.63 11.47
CA THR A 13 1.49 5.82 11.91
C THR A 13 0.32 6.71 12.31
N SER A 14 0.59 7.85 12.95
CA SER A 14 -0.44 8.82 13.37
C SER A 14 -1.04 9.60 12.19
N LEU A 15 -0.24 9.95 11.19
CA LEU A 15 -0.70 10.74 10.05
C LEU A 15 -1.56 9.92 9.07
N PHE A 16 -1.21 8.65 8.87
CA PHE A 16 -1.88 7.77 7.90
C PHE A 16 -2.85 6.77 8.54
N GLU A 17 -3.00 6.82 9.86
CA GLU A 17 -3.87 5.92 10.64
C GLU A 17 -3.58 4.43 10.36
N ILE A 18 -2.29 4.09 10.40
CA ILE A 18 -1.78 2.72 10.16
C ILE A 18 -1.10 2.15 11.41
N ASN A 19 -1.06 0.82 11.51
CA ASN A 19 -0.51 0.13 12.67
C ASN A 19 1.01 0.01 12.66
N HIS A 20 1.59 -0.10 11.46
CA HIS A 20 3.00 -0.39 11.29
C HIS A 20 3.67 0.73 10.51
N PRO A 21 4.80 1.29 10.99
CA PRO A 21 5.56 2.31 10.26
C PRO A 21 6.38 1.69 9.12
N ILE A 22 5.73 0.86 8.28
CA ILE A 22 6.35 0.09 7.20
C ILE A 22 5.66 0.48 5.89
N MET A 23 6.47 0.76 4.88
CA MET A 23 6.01 1.13 3.54
C MET A 23 6.62 0.18 2.50
N LEU A 24 5.78 -0.27 1.56
CA LEU A 24 6.23 -1.00 0.39
C LEU A 24 7.00 -0.06 -0.54
N ALA A 25 8.28 -0.33 -0.76
CA ALA A 25 9.07 0.42 -1.72
C ALA A 25 8.52 0.25 -3.15
N ARG A 26 8.58 1.31 -3.94
CA ARG A 26 8.15 1.29 -5.34
C ARG A 26 9.07 0.38 -6.16
N MET A 27 8.52 -0.70 -6.70
CA MET A 27 9.24 -1.62 -7.59
C MET A 27 8.51 -1.71 -8.94
N ASN A 28 9.18 -1.33 -10.05
CA ASN A 28 8.57 -1.17 -11.37
C ASN A 28 7.79 -2.41 -11.85
N VAL A 29 8.31 -3.61 -11.57
CA VAL A 29 7.75 -4.89 -12.05
C VAL A 29 6.99 -5.67 -10.97
N ALA A 30 7.38 -5.54 -9.70
CA ALA A 30 6.86 -6.37 -8.61
C ALA A 30 5.73 -5.70 -7.78
N ALA A 31 5.62 -4.37 -7.79
CA ALA A 31 4.63 -3.63 -7.00
C ALA A 31 3.27 -3.55 -7.72
N GLY A 32 2.63 -4.71 -7.87
CA GLY A 32 1.28 -4.85 -8.40
C GLY A 32 0.19 -4.49 -7.37
N PRO A 33 -1.07 -4.30 -7.81
CA PRO A 33 -2.19 -3.91 -6.95
C PRO A 33 -2.45 -4.90 -5.81
N LYS A 34 -2.33 -6.21 -6.07
CA LYS A 34 -2.51 -7.26 -5.06
C LYS A 34 -1.49 -7.21 -3.92
N LEU A 35 -0.23 -6.92 -4.23
CA LEU A 35 0.82 -6.79 -3.22
C LEU A 35 0.59 -5.54 -2.35
N ALA A 36 0.31 -4.42 -3.00
CA ALA A 36 -0.01 -3.18 -2.31
C ALA A 36 -1.24 -3.34 -1.39
N ALA A 37 -2.31 -4.00 -1.88
CA ALA A 37 -3.50 -4.30 -1.08
C ALA A 37 -3.16 -5.16 0.15
N THR A 38 -2.31 -6.18 -0.01
CA THR A 38 -1.90 -7.06 1.09
C THR A 38 -1.13 -6.30 2.18
N VAL A 39 -0.20 -5.42 1.78
CA VAL A 39 0.56 -4.57 2.71
C VAL A 39 -0.36 -3.60 3.45
N THR A 40 -1.28 -2.94 2.73
CA THR A 40 -2.27 -2.03 3.33
C THR A 40 -3.19 -2.78 4.30
N ASN A 41 -3.70 -3.95 3.92
CA ASN A 41 -4.58 -4.76 4.77
C ASN A 41 -3.89 -5.29 6.03
N SER A 42 -2.56 -5.47 5.96
CA SER A 42 -1.74 -5.86 7.10
C SER A 42 -1.42 -4.71 8.06
N GLY A 43 -1.78 -3.47 7.70
CA GLY A 43 -1.58 -2.28 8.55
C GLY A 43 -0.33 -1.46 8.21
N GLY A 44 0.23 -1.60 7.00
CA GLY A 44 1.31 -0.75 6.48
C GLY A 44 0.87 0.11 5.29
N ILE A 45 1.81 0.71 4.57
CA ILE A 45 1.55 1.52 3.37
C ILE A 45 1.87 0.73 2.10
N GLY A 46 0.85 0.36 1.33
CA GLY A 46 1.00 -0.21 -0.01
C GLY A 46 1.25 0.85 -1.08
N VAL A 47 2.12 0.55 -2.06
CA VAL A 47 2.45 1.45 -3.18
C VAL A 47 2.29 0.73 -4.51
N ILE A 48 1.61 1.37 -5.47
CA ILE A 48 1.50 0.88 -6.85
C ILE A 48 2.39 1.68 -7.80
N GLY A 49 3.09 0.99 -8.70
CA GLY A 49 3.93 1.61 -9.72
C GLY A 49 3.12 2.15 -10.92
N GLY A 50 3.32 3.41 -11.29
CA GLY A 50 2.60 4.08 -12.39
C GLY A 50 3.45 4.65 -13.54
N VAL A 51 4.78 4.52 -13.53
CA VAL A 51 5.69 5.25 -14.47
C VAL A 51 5.46 4.87 -15.93
N LEU A 52 5.02 3.65 -16.22
CA LEU A 52 4.74 3.18 -17.59
C LEU A 52 3.24 2.95 -17.85
N LYS A 53 2.35 3.37 -16.93
CA LYS A 53 0.91 3.12 -17.04
C LYS A 53 0.19 4.35 -17.60
N THR A 54 -0.70 4.14 -18.56
CA THR A 54 -1.64 5.19 -18.98
C THR A 54 -2.63 5.48 -17.84
N PRO A 55 -3.26 6.67 -17.80
CA PRO A 55 -4.23 7.01 -16.77
C PRO A 55 -5.34 5.96 -16.59
N LYS A 56 -5.84 5.39 -17.71
CA LYS A 56 -6.86 4.34 -17.70
C LYS A 56 -6.38 3.05 -17.03
N VAL A 57 -5.14 2.65 -17.28
CA VAL A 57 -4.54 1.44 -16.70
C VAL A 57 -4.22 1.65 -15.21
N LEU A 58 -3.78 2.87 -14.85
CA LEU A 58 -3.56 3.23 -13.45
C LEU A 58 -4.86 3.21 -12.67
N GLN A 59 -5.95 3.79 -13.21
CA GLN A 59 -7.28 3.76 -12.59
C GLN A 59 -7.74 2.32 -12.31
N ARG A 60 -7.63 1.42 -13.31
CA ARG A 60 -7.97 0.01 -13.11
C ARG A 60 -7.15 -0.66 -12.00
N SER A 61 -5.87 -0.29 -11.88
CA SER A 61 -5.01 -0.82 -10.80
C SER A 61 -5.43 -0.31 -9.42
N ILE A 62 -5.93 0.94 -9.34
CA ILE A 62 -6.49 1.50 -8.10
C ILE A 62 -7.80 0.78 -7.75
N ASP A 63 -8.65 0.51 -8.74
CA ASP A 63 -9.91 -0.19 -8.53
C ASP A 63 -9.69 -1.63 -8.04
N GLU A 64 -8.73 -2.35 -8.62
CA GLU A 64 -8.32 -3.70 -8.20
C GLU A 64 -7.66 -3.71 -6.80
N LEU A 65 -6.99 -2.63 -6.41
CA LEU A 65 -6.42 -2.52 -5.07
C LEU A 65 -7.50 -2.37 -3.99
N LYS A 66 -8.61 -1.72 -4.34
CA LYS A 66 -9.72 -1.40 -3.43
C LYS A 66 -10.78 -2.49 -3.33
N SER A 67 -10.82 -3.43 -4.28
CA SER A 67 -11.76 -4.56 -4.31
C SER A 67 -11.39 -5.63 -3.29
#